data_AF-V5WD52-F1
#
_entry.id   AF-V5WD52-F1
#
_cell.length_a   1.000
_cell.length_b   1.000
_cell.length_c   1.000
_cell.angle_alpha   90.00
_cell.angle_beta   90.00
_cell.angle_gamma   90.00
#
_symmetry.space_group_name_H-M   'P 1'
#
loop_
_entity.id
_entity.type
_entity.pdbx_description
1 polymer ?
#
loop_
_entity_poly.entity_id
_entity_poly.type
_entity_poly.pdbx_seq_one_letter_code
_entity_poly.pdbx_strand_id
1 'polypeptide(L)'
;MKPLFSFLYGTLEFKGLSSFINRLMLLGLMFLVDGYTLLQCASVMGGVSSLTLTVSAALLGALIGGSSYHRYSIKLRSKISAGIYPRREFIHISALLPGLVLMALPGLGSSCIGFLLYIPPFRTAAGKIIYRRWESGFQDLYSFQRASED
;
A
#
# COMPACT_ATOMS: atom_id res chain seq x y z
N MET A 1 43.18 -23.29 5.52
CA MET A 1 42.96 -21.94 6.09
C MET A 1 41.52 -21.51 5.80
N LYS A 2 40.57 -22.03 6.60
CA LYS A 2 39.12 -21.77 6.53
C LYS A 2 38.58 -20.56 7.32
N PRO A 3 39.37 -19.65 7.97
CA PRO A 3 38.76 -18.63 8.84
C PRO A 3 38.34 -17.35 8.10
N LEU A 4 38.76 -17.12 6.85
CA LEU A 4 38.47 -15.87 6.14
C LEU A 4 37.08 -15.86 5.45
N PHE A 5 36.55 -17.05 5.11
CA PHE A 5 35.31 -17.17 4.34
C PHE A 5 34.04 -17.13 5.22
N SER A 6 34.12 -17.50 6.51
CA SER A 6 32.96 -17.40 7.43
C SER A 6 32.71 -15.98 7.93
N PHE A 7 33.74 -15.13 7.96
CA PHE A 7 33.63 -13.73 8.38
C PHE A 7 32.87 -12.87 7.36
N LEU A 8 32.98 -13.19 6.06
CA LEU A 8 32.27 -12.47 4.98
C LEU A 8 30.77 -12.83 4.88
N TYR A 9 30.38 -14.05 5.23
CA TYR A 9 28.98 -14.48 5.20
C TYR A 9 28.14 -13.92 6.36
N GLY A 10 28.77 -13.68 7.53
CA GLY A 10 28.08 -13.15 8.71
C GLY A 10 27.62 -11.69 8.58
N THR A 11 28.25 -10.88 7.74
CA THR A 11 27.91 -9.43 7.63
C THR A 11 26.89 -9.10 6.53
N LEU A 12 26.64 -10.02 5.60
CA LEU A 12 25.75 -9.79 4.45
C LEU A 12 24.27 -10.13 4.75
N GLU A 13 23.97 -11.07 5.65
CA GLU A 13 22.59 -11.34 6.09
C GLU A 13 22.06 -10.34 7.13
N PHE A 14 22.93 -9.77 7.96
CA PHE A 14 22.53 -8.85 9.04
C PHE A 14 21.91 -7.54 8.53
N LYS A 15 22.33 -7.03 7.36
CA LYS A 15 21.72 -5.82 6.75
C LYS A 15 20.32 -6.08 6.21
N GLY A 16 20.09 -7.26 5.62
CA GLY A 16 18.76 -7.67 5.16
C GLY A 16 17.81 -7.92 6.34
N LEU A 17 18.30 -8.62 7.36
CA LEU A 17 17.56 -8.93 8.56
C LEU A 17 17.17 -7.67 9.35
N SER A 18 18.11 -6.74 9.59
CA SER A 18 17.81 -5.47 10.27
C SER A 18 16.80 -4.61 9.51
N SER A 19 16.88 -4.58 8.17
CA SER A 19 15.88 -3.88 7.35
C SER A 19 14.50 -4.53 7.40
N PHE A 20 14.46 -5.87 7.45
CA PHE A 20 13.22 -6.63 7.64
C PHE A 20 12.61 -6.39 9.02
N ILE A 21 13.41 -6.53 10.08
CA ILE A 21 13.02 -6.27 11.46
C ILE A 21 12.54 -4.82 11.61
N ASN A 22 13.24 -3.84 11.04
CA ASN A 22 12.83 -2.44 11.10
C ASN A 22 11.46 -2.22 10.44
N ARG A 23 11.21 -2.80 9.26
CA ARG A 23 9.89 -2.73 8.61
C ARG A 23 8.80 -3.39 9.46
N LEU A 24 9.11 -4.52 10.10
CA LEU A 24 8.20 -5.22 10.99
C LEU A 24 7.91 -4.40 12.26
N MET A 25 8.93 -3.77 12.86
CA MET A 25 8.77 -2.89 14.02
C MET A 25 7.94 -1.65 13.68
N LEU A 26 8.17 -1.03 12.51
CA LEU A 26 7.36 0.10 12.05
C LEU A 26 5.89 -0.31 11.87
N LEU A 27 5.63 -1.49 11.30
CA LEU A 27 4.28 -2.02 11.14
C LEU A 27 3.62 -2.32 12.50
N GLY A 28 4.36 -2.91 13.44
CA GLY A 28 3.89 -3.14 14.80
C GLY A 28 3.59 -1.85 15.57
N LEU A 29 4.44 -0.84 15.42
CA LEU A 29 4.26 0.49 16.02
C LEU A 29 3.00 1.16 15.49
N MET A 30 2.76 1.07 14.18
CA MET A 30 1.54 1.56 13.55
C MET A 30 0.29 0.89 14.14
N PHE A 31 0.31 -0.43 14.33
CA PHE A 31 -0.79 -1.17 14.95
C PHE A 31 -1.04 -0.77 16.41
N LEU A 32 0.02 -0.50 17.17
CA LEU A 32 -0.04 0.04 18.53
C LEU A 32 -0.69 1.42 18.59
N VAL A 33 -0.30 2.32 17.68
CA VAL A 33 -0.87 3.66 17.57
C VAL A 33 -2.36 3.57 17.22
N ASP A 34 -2.74 2.69 16.31
CA ASP A 34 -4.14 2.48 15.94
C ASP A 34 -4.99 1.95 17.09
N GLY A 35 -4.50 0.93 17.81
CA GLY A 35 -5.17 0.38 18.99
C GLY A 35 -5.34 1.43 20.09
N TYR A 36 -4.30 2.24 20.33
CA TYR A 36 -4.35 3.35 21.28
C TYR A 36 -5.39 4.41 20.88
N THR A 37 -5.42 4.80 19.60
CA THR A 37 -6.38 5.80 19.08
C THR A 37 -7.82 5.29 19.19
N LEU A 38 -8.04 4.01 18.89
CA LEU A 38 -9.34 3.34 19.09
C LEU A 38 -9.77 3.35 20.55
N LEU A 39 -8.85 3.05 21.48
CA LEU A 39 -9.13 3.05 22.90
C LEU A 39 -9.48 4.47 23.41
N GLN A 40 -8.76 5.48 22.93
CA GLN A 40 -9.05 6.88 23.24
C GLN A 40 -10.44 7.29 22.75
N CYS A 41 -10.78 7.00 21.50
CA CYS A 41 -12.12 7.27 20.99
C CYS A 41 -13.20 6.47 21.74
N ALA A 42 -12.91 5.22 22.10
CA ALA A 42 -13.82 4.40 22.90
C ALA A 42 -14.09 5.00 24.28
N SER A 43 -13.10 5.67 24.88
CA SER A 43 -13.26 6.35 26.17
C SER A 43 -14.11 7.63 26.08
N VAL A 44 -14.08 8.33 24.94
CA VAL A 44 -14.80 9.60 24.74
C VAL A 44 -16.22 9.38 24.21
N MET A 45 -16.38 8.50 23.22
CA MET A 45 -17.64 8.29 22.48
C MET A 45 -18.35 6.98 22.85
N GLY A 46 -17.73 6.14 23.67
CA GLY A 46 -18.15 4.77 23.93
C GLY A 46 -17.54 3.76 22.95
N GLY A 47 -17.28 2.54 23.44
CA GLY A 47 -16.66 1.47 22.66
C GLY A 47 -17.45 1.07 21.41
N VAL A 48 -18.78 0.94 21.54
CA VAL A 48 -19.67 0.53 20.43
C VAL A 48 -19.68 1.58 19.32
N SER A 49 -19.73 2.87 19.67
CA SER A 49 -19.71 3.98 18.70
C SER A 49 -18.40 4.01 17.92
N SER A 50 -17.28 3.83 18.61
CA SER A 50 -15.94 3.87 18.00
C SER A 50 -15.69 2.68 17.06
N LEU A 51 -16.15 1.49 17.45
CA LEU A 51 -16.11 0.31 16.60
C LEU A 51 -16.99 0.49 15.36
N THR A 52 -18.24 0.94 15.54
CA THR A 52 -19.15 1.21 14.41
C THR A 52 -18.57 2.23 13.44
N LEU A 53 -17.95 3.30 13.94
CA LEU A 53 -17.30 4.31 13.11
C LEU A 53 -16.13 3.72 12.31
N THR A 54 -15.30 2.91 12.96
CA THR A 54 -14.13 2.27 12.32
C THR A 54 -14.56 1.27 11.24
N VAL A 55 -15.56 0.42 11.53
CA VAL A 55 -16.13 -0.51 10.56
C VAL A 55 -16.77 0.24 9.39
N SER A 56 -17.50 1.32 9.68
CA SER A 56 -18.12 2.15 8.64
C SER A 56 -17.07 2.81 7.74
N ALA A 57 -15.99 3.32 8.32
CA ALA A 57 -14.86 3.89 7.56
C ALA A 57 -14.21 2.84 6.65
N ALA A 58 -13.91 1.65 7.20
CA ALA A 58 -13.34 0.54 6.42
C ALA A 58 -14.26 0.13 5.26
N LEU A 59 -15.56 0.03 5.50
CA LEU A 59 -16.56 -0.30 4.48
C LEU A 59 -16.62 0.78 3.38
N LEU A 60 -16.67 2.06 3.75
CA LEU A 60 -16.63 3.17 2.79
C LEU A 60 -15.37 3.15 1.94
N GLY A 61 -14.22 2.91 2.57
CA GLY A 61 -12.94 2.75 1.89
C GLY A 61 -12.98 1.61 0.87
N ALA A 62 -13.50 0.45 1.26
CA ALA A 62 -13.63 -0.71 0.38
C ALA A 62 -14.56 -0.44 -0.82
N LEU A 63 -15.70 0.23 -0.61
CA LEU A 63 -16.64 0.56 -1.68
C LEU A 63 -16.07 1.58 -2.67
N ILE A 64 -15.51 2.69 -2.17
CA ILE A 64 -14.94 3.75 -3.00
C ILE A 64 -13.67 3.26 -3.71
N GLY A 65 -12.82 2.54 -2.99
CA GLY A 65 -11.58 2.02 -3.53
C GLY A 65 -11.75 0.84 -4.46
N GLY A 66 -12.62 -0.10 -4.13
CA GLY A 66 -12.94 -1.22 -5.00
C GLY A 66 -13.50 -0.77 -6.34
N SER A 67 -14.46 0.17 -6.31
CA SER A 67 -15.03 0.74 -7.54
C SER A 67 -14.00 1.54 -8.36
N SER A 68 -13.16 2.34 -7.69
CA SER A 68 -12.09 3.08 -8.34
C SER A 68 -11.05 2.15 -8.97
N TYR A 69 -10.60 1.14 -8.22
CA TYR A 69 -9.64 0.14 -8.67
C TYR A 69 -10.16 -0.61 -9.90
N HIS A 70 -11.43 -1.06 -9.87
CA HIS A 70 -12.07 -1.73 -10.99
C HIS A 70 -12.11 -0.84 -12.26
N ARG A 71 -12.45 0.44 -12.11
CA ARG A 71 -12.46 1.40 -13.24
C ARG A 71 -11.07 1.59 -13.86
N TYR A 72 -10.02 1.69 -13.04
CA TYR A 72 -8.65 1.85 -13.54
C TYR A 72 -8.08 0.56 -14.12
N SER A 73 -8.45 -0.61 -13.59
CA SER A 73 -7.98 -1.89 -14.13
C SER A 73 -8.58 -2.20 -15.50
N ILE A 74 -9.84 -1.83 -15.76
CA ILE A 74 -10.44 -1.90 -17.10
C ILE A 74 -9.68 -1.00 -18.08
N LYS A 75 -9.41 0.26 -17.70
CA LYS A 75 -8.66 1.20 -18.55
C LYS A 75 -7.22 0.76 -18.79
N LEU A 76 -6.59 0.17 -17.77
CA LEU A 76 -5.25 -0.40 -17.86
C LEU A 76 -5.21 -1.48 -18.94
N ARG A 77 -6.12 -2.48 -18.85
CA ARG A 77 -6.20 -3.58 -19.83
C ARG A 77 -6.46 -3.07 -21.25
N SER A 78 -7.40 -2.14 -21.41
CA SER A 78 -7.72 -1.54 -22.71
C SER A 78 -6.53 -0.80 -23.35
N LYS A 79 -5.68 -0.14 -22.56
CA LYS A 79 -4.48 0.53 -23.08
C LYS A 79 -3.36 -0.45 -23.41
N ILE A 80 -3.21 -1.50 -22.61
CA ILE A 80 -2.23 -2.56 -22.86
C ILE A 80 -2.56 -3.26 -24.18
N SER A 81 -3.82 -3.65 -24.40
CA SER A 81 -4.26 -4.27 -25.67
C SER A 81 -4.13 -3.33 -26.88
N ALA A 82 -4.14 -2.02 -26.67
CA ALA A 82 -3.88 -1.03 -27.72
C ALA A 82 -2.37 -0.79 -27.97
N GLY A 83 -1.48 -1.49 -27.25
CA GLY A 83 -0.03 -1.29 -27.32
C GLY A 83 0.46 0.03 -26.72
N ILE A 84 -0.37 0.73 -25.94
CA ILE A 84 -0.05 2.04 -25.34
C ILE A 84 0.37 1.85 -23.88
N TYR A 85 1.55 2.37 -23.50
CA TYR A 85 2.03 2.28 -22.12
C TYR A 85 1.15 3.09 -21.14
N PRO A 86 0.46 2.45 -20.17
CA PRO A 86 -0.58 3.08 -19.36
C PRO A 86 -0.04 3.74 -18.08
N ARG A 87 0.85 4.73 -18.25
CA ARG A 87 1.55 5.40 -17.14
C ARG A 87 0.62 5.99 -16.07
N ARG A 88 -0.50 6.59 -16.49
CA ARG A 88 -1.43 7.27 -15.57
C ARG A 88 -2.18 6.25 -14.71
N GLU A 89 -2.58 5.14 -15.30
CA GLU A 89 -3.30 4.07 -14.62
C GLU A 89 -2.42 3.41 -13.56
N PHE A 90 -1.14 3.16 -13.87
CA PHE A 90 -0.17 2.66 -12.87
C PHE A 90 0.03 3.63 -11.69
N ILE A 91 0.13 4.94 -11.96
CA ILE A 91 0.20 5.97 -10.91
C ILE A 91 -1.05 5.95 -10.01
N HIS A 92 -2.23 5.78 -10.57
CA HIS A 92 -3.46 5.74 -9.77
C HIS A 92 -3.58 4.45 -8.96
N ILE A 93 -3.31 3.30 -9.58
CA ILE A 93 -3.39 1.98 -8.91
C ILE A 93 -2.35 1.87 -7.79
N SER A 94 -1.14 2.39 -7.99
CA SER A 94 -0.08 2.39 -6.98
C SER A 94 -0.41 3.21 -5.73
N ALA A 95 -1.29 4.21 -5.82
CA ALA A 95 -1.81 4.93 -4.65
C ALA A 95 -3.06 4.26 -4.06
N LEU A 96 -3.94 3.72 -4.91
CA LEU A 96 -5.19 3.09 -4.50
C LEU A 96 -4.97 1.81 -3.69
N LEU A 97 -4.00 0.97 -4.07
CA LEU A 97 -3.74 -0.30 -3.38
C LEU A 97 -3.27 -0.10 -1.92
N PRO A 98 -2.25 0.73 -1.62
CA PRO A 98 -1.90 1.05 -0.24
C PRO A 98 -3.04 1.70 0.53
N GLY A 99 -3.83 2.59 -0.10
CA GLY A 99 -4.99 3.21 0.54
C GLY A 99 -6.09 2.22 0.92
N LEU A 100 -6.36 1.24 0.06
CA LEU A 100 -7.25 0.10 0.35
C LEU A 100 -6.75 -0.72 1.53
N VAL A 101 -5.46 -1.08 1.54
CA VAL A 101 -4.86 -1.85 2.63
C VAL A 101 -4.91 -1.08 3.94
N LEU A 102 -4.59 0.22 3.93
CA LEU A 102 -4.65 1.07 5.11
C LEU A 102 -6.06 1.24 5.69
N MET A 103 -7.08 1.37 4.84
CA MET A 103 -8.46 1.43 5.34
C MET A 103 -9.00 0.07 5.79
N ALA A 104 -8.42 -1.04 5.32
CA ALA A 104 -8.79 -2.38 5.78
C ALA A 104 -8.21 -2.70 7.17
N LEU A 105 -7.13 -2.02 7.57
CA LEU A 105 -6.55 -2.16 8.90
C LEU A 105 -7.51 -1.57 9.95
N PRO A 106 -7.85 -2.33 11.01
CA PRO A 106 -8.75 -1.85 12.06
C PRO A 106 -8.03 -0.79 12.92
N GLY A 107 -8.25 0.47 12.59
CA GLY A 107 -7.62 1.60 13.25
C GLY A 107 -8.10 2.94 12.72
N LEU A 108 -8.33 3.90 13.62
CA LEU A 108 -8.73 5.25 13.21
C LEU A 108 -7.57 6.02 12.55
N GLY A 109 -6.33 5.79 13.00
CA GLY A 109 -5.14 6.41 12.41
C GLY A 109 -4.92 5.93 10.97
N SER A 110 -4.87 4.61 10.77
CA SER A 110 -4.77 4.00 9.44
C SER A 110 -5.94 4.35 8.53
N SER A 111 -7.16 4.43 9.08
CA SER A 111 -8.34 4.88 8.34
C SER A 111 -8.22 6.32 7.86
N CYS A 112 -7.70 7.24 8.70
CA CYS A 112 -7.47 8.63 8.31
C CYS A 112 -6.44 8.74 7.18
N ILE A 113 -5.32 8.03 7.29
CA ILE A 113 -4.26 8.05 6.26
C ILE A 113 -4.80 7.38 4.98
N GLY A 114 -5.47 6.24 5.08
CA GLY A 114 -6.08 5.55 3.96
C GLY A 114 -7.11 6.42 3.24
N PHE A 115 -7.96 7.13 4.00
CA PHE A 115 -8.92 8.10 3.47
C PHE A 115 -8.21 9.26 2.74
N LEU A 116 -7.10 9.77 3.29
CA LEU A 116 -6.30 10.82 2.66
C LEU A 116 -5.79 10.36 1.28
N LEU A 117 -5.39 9.10 1.12
CA LEU A 117 -4.97 8.54 -0.18
C LEU A 117 -6.10 8.44 -1.22
N TYR A 118 -7.37 8.46 -0.81
CA TYR A 118 -8.50 8.53 -1.74
C TYR A 118 -8.72 9.94 -2.31
N ILE A 119 -8.30 10.97 -1.58
CA ILE A 119 -8.50 12.36 -1.99
C ILE A 119 -7.62 12.66 -3.23
N PRO A 120 -8.20 13.17 -4.34
CA PRO A 120 -7.51 13.31 -5.62
C PRO A 120 -6.10 13.95 -5.61
N PRO A 121 -5.87 15.11 -4.94
CA PRO A 121 -4.53 15.71 -4.86
C PRO A 121 -3.51 14.80 -4.18
N PHE A 122 -3.86 14.20 -3.04
CA PHE A 122 -2.97 13.31 -2.30
C PHE A 122 -2.73 12.00 -3.04
N ARG A 123 -3.77 11.45 -3.68
CA ARG A 123 -3.68 10.25 -4.52
C ARG A 123 -2.66 10.42 -5.64
N THR A 124 -2.71 11.54 -6.36
CA THR A 124 -1.77 11.78 -7.47
C THR A 124 -0.36 12.06 -6.97
N ALA A 125 -0.19 12.76 -5.85
CA ALA A 125 1.12 12.99 -5.25
C ALA A 125 1.77 11.68 -4.79
N ALA A 126 1.05 10.89 -3.97
CA ALA A 126 1.51 9.60 -3.47
C ALA A 126 1.79 8.62 -4.62
N GLY A 127 0.88 8.52 -5.59
CA GLY A 127 1.04 7.66 -6.75
C GLY A 127 2.27 8.03 -7.59
N LYS A 128 2.56 9.32 -7.78
CA LYS A 128 3.78 9.75 -8.48
C LYS A 128 5.04 9.37 -7.71
N ILE A 129 5.06 9.53 -6.38
CA ILE A 129 6.21 9.17 -5.55
C ILE A 129 6.47 7.65 -5.64
N ILE A 130 5.42 6.84 -5.47
CA ILE A 130 5.51 5.38 -5.52
C ILE A 130 5.92 4.93 -6.93
N TYR A 131 5.27 5.46 -7.97
CA TYR A 131 5.59 5.13 -9.35
C TYR A 131 7.05 5.46 -9.70
N ARG A 132 7.58 6.64 -9.32
CA ARG A 132 8.98 6.99 -9.58
C ARG A 132 9.97 6.03 -8.91
N ARG A 133 9.57 5.44 -7.78
CA ARG A 133 10.40 4.49 -7.03
C ARG A 133 10.34 3.07 -7.61
N TRP A 134 9.28 2.74 -8.36
CA TRP A 134 8.99 1.39 -8.89
C TRP A 134 8.82 1.38 -10.42
N GLU A 135 9.28 2.43 -11.12
CA GLU A 135 9.08 2.62 -12.55
C GLU A 135 9.60 1.44 -13.37
N SER A 136 10.76 0.90 -12.99
CA SER A 136 11.37 -0.28 -13.61
C SER A 136 10.45 -1.50 -13.51
N GLY A 137 9.92 -1.80 -12.31
CA GLY A 137 9.03 -2.95 -12.12
C GLY A 137 7.73 -2.84 -12.93
N PHE A 138 7.20 -1.63 -13.12
CA PHE A 138 6.02 -1.43 -13.98
C PHE A 138 6.33 -1.62 -15.47
N GLN A 139 7.54 -1.27 -15.92
CA GLN A 139 7.98 -1.53 -17.29
C GLN A 139 8.17 -3.03 -17.54
N ASP A 140 8.76 -3.73 -16.57
CA ASP A 140 8.94 -5.19 -16.63
C ASP A 140 7.59 -5.90 -16.74
N LEU A 141 6.62 -5.55 -15.88
CA LEU A 141 5.26 -6.09 -15.92
C LEU A 141 4.57 -5.89 -17.27
N TYR A 142 4.78 -4.72 -17.90
CA TYR A 142 4.25 -4.45 -19.23
C TYR A 142 4.91 -5.32 -20.30
N SER A 143 6.22 -5.52 -20.23
CA SER A 143 6.97 -6.35 -21.17
C SER A 143 6.59 -7.83 -21.09
N PHE A 144 6.38 -8.36 -19.87
CA PHE A 144 5.95 -9.74 -19.66
C PHE A 144 4.56 -9.99 -20.22
N GLN A 145 3.62 -9.08 -20.00
CA GLN A 145 2.26 -9.24 -20.50
C GLN A 145 2.24 -9.21 -22.04
N ARG A 146 3.05 -8.34 -22.65
CA ARG A 146 3.17 -8.28 -24.11
C ARG A 146 3.81 -9.54 -24.70
N ALA A 147 4.88 -10.06 -24.07
CA ALA A 147 5.53 -11.30 -24.48
C ALA A 147 4.66 -12.57 -24.30
N SER A 148 3.57 -12.49 -23.54
CA SER A 148 2.60 -13.59 -23.40
C SER A 148 1.42 -13.52 -24.38
N GLU A 149 1.27 -12.40 -25.10
CA GLU A 149 0.23 -12.22 -26.13
C GLU A 149 0.75 -12.55 -27.55
N ASP A 150 2.07 -12.67 -27.73
CA ASP A 150 2.76 -13.13 -28.95
C ASP A 150 3.00 -14.66 -28.93
#